data_AF-A0A519BXA6-F1
#
_entry.id   AF-A0A519BXA6-F1
#
_cell.length_a   1.000
_cell.length_b   1.000
_cell.length_c   1.000
_cell.angle_alpha   90.00
_cell.angle_beta   90.00
_cell.angle_gamma   90.00
#
_symmetry.space_group_name_H-M   'P 1'
#
loop_
_entity.id
_entity.type
_entity.pdbx_description
1 polymer ?
#
loop_
_entity_poly.entity_id
_entity_poly.type
_entity_poly.pdbx_seq_one_letter_code
_entity_poly.pdbx_strand_id
1 'polypeptide(L)'
;FRTQCLSNFEIECCHFISLPGFAFQAFLKHTGVDLEYITDPEMLEMLQQNLTGGHSFSSQRYEESTSFKKQTLGENYCDASNQKQQHLLYIDANNL
;
A
#
# COMPACT_ATOMS: atom_id res chain seq x y z
N PHE A 1 19.23 -18.00 -13.14
CA PHE A 1 18.56 -16.72 -13.47
C PHE A 1 18.71 -16.39 -14.95
N ARG A 2 19.88 -15.97 -15.45
CA ARG A 2 20.12 -15.64 -16.88
C ARG A 2 19.56 -16.66 -17.88
N THR A 3 19.91 -17.93 -17.73
CA THR A 3 19.41 -19.01 -18.60
C THR A 3 17.89 -19.13 -18.59
N GLN A 4 17.25 -18.92 -17.42
CA GLN A 4 15.80 -18.95 -17.30
C GLN A 4 15.14 -17.71 -17.95
N CYS A 5 15.78 -16.55 -17.88
CA CYS A 5 15.31 -15.34 -18.56
C CYS A 5 15.29 -15.53 -20.09
N LEU A 6 16.37 -16.08 -20.66
CA LEU A 6 16.38 -16.42 -22.09
C LEU A 6 15.37 -17.51 -22.43
N SER A 7 15.28 -18.59 -21.65
CA SER A 7 14.38 -19.70 -21.99
C SER A 7 12.91 -19.33 -21.91
N ASN A 8 12.53 -18.46 -20.97
CA ASN A 8 11.12 -18.17 -20.69
C ASN A 8 10.62 -16.92 -21.41
N PHE A 9 11.47 -15.90 -21.53
CA PHE A 9 11.08 -14.59 -22.09
C PHE A 9 11.88 -14.21 -23.33
N GLU A 10 12.95 -14.95 -23.64
CA GLU A 10 13.90 -14.63 -24.73
C GLU A 10 14.42 -13.19 -24.65
N ILE A 11 14.63 -12.72 -23.41
CA ILE A 11 15.17 -11.40 -23.11
C ILE A 11 16.46 -11.58 -22.33
N GLU A 12 17.51 -10.87 -22.76
CA GLU A 12 18.81 -10.89 -22.10
C GLU A 12 18.77 -10.03 -20.83
N CYS A 13 18.90 -10.65 -19.66
CA CYS A 13 18.84 -9.92 -18.38
C CYS A 13 20.00 -8.93 -18.19
N CYS A 14 21.13 -9.12 -18.88
CA CYS A 14 22.30 -8.25 -18.78
C CYS A 14 22.12 -6.88 -19.46
N HIS A 15 21.04 -6.67 -20.22
CA HIS A 15 20.71 -5.37 -20.80
C HIS A 15 20.00 -4.41 -19.83
N PHE A 16 19.65 -4.89 -18.62
CA PHE A 16 18.91 -4.12 -17.64
C PHE A 16 19.77 -3.85 -16.40
N ILE A 17 19.70 -2.63 -15.89
CA ILE A 17 20.39 -2.20 -14.66
C ILE A 17 19.76 -2.87 -13.43
N SER A 18 18.46 -3.12 -13.46
CA SER A 18 17.70 -3.65 -12.33
C SER A 18 16.60 -4.62 -12.75
N LEU A 19 16.17 -5.47 -11.80
CA LEU A 19 15.13 -6.46 -12.02
C LEU A 19 13.77 -5.87 -12.44
N PRO A 20 13.30 -4.73 -11.87
CA PRO A 20 12.04 -4.12 -12.32
C PRO A 20 12.04 -3.73 -13.80
N GLY A 21 13.16 -3.22 -14.33
CA GLY A 21 13.27 -2.89 -15.76
C GLY A 21 13.15 -4.14 -16.64
N PHE A 22 13.81 -5.24 -16.24
CA PHE A 22 13.66 -6.54 -16.90
C PHE A 22 12.21 -7.06 -16.83
N ALA A 23 11.60 -7.01 -15.64
CA ALA A 23 10.24 -7.50 -15.41
C ALA A 23 9.22 -6.71 -16.24
N PHE A 24 9.38 -5.40 -16.33
CA PHE A 24 8.52 -4.54 -17.14
C PHE A 24 8.63 -4.87 -18.63
N GLN A 25 9.84 -5.05 -19.17
CA GLN A 25 10.02 -5.47 -20.56
C GLN A 25 9.43 -6.86 -20.83
N ALA A 26 9.64 -7.81 -19.91
CA ALA A 26 9.08 -9.15 -20.02
C ALA A 26 7.55 -9.12 -19.99
N PHE A 27 6.95 -8.25 -19.16
CA PHE A 27 5.51 -8.03 -19.12
C PHE A 27 4.97 -7.50 -20.44
N LEU A 28 5.57 -6.45 -21.01
CA LEU A 28 5.14 -5.89 -22.30
C LEU A 28 5.27 -6.91 -23.44
N LYS A 29 6.37 -7.67 -23.48
CA LYS A 29 6.54 -8.74 -24.48
C LYS A 29 5.50 -9.85 -24.33
N HIS A 30 5.12 -10.19 -23.10
CA HIS A 30 4.12 -11.22 -22.84
C HIS A 30 2.70 -10.79 -23.21
N THR A 31 2.33 -9.54 -22.90
CA THR A 31 0.98 -9.02 -23.19
C THR A 31 0.83 -8.51 -24.62
N GLY A 32 1.93 -8.18 -25.31
CA GLY A 32 1.91 -7.58 -26.64
C GLY A 32 1.35 -6.16 -26.67
N VAL A 33 1.26 -5.51 -25.50
CA VAL A 33 0.76 -4.14 -25.36
C VAL A 33 1.87 -3.17 -25.72
N ASP A 34 1.61 -2.31 -26.69
CA ASP A 34 2.45 -1.15 -27.01
C ASP A 34 1.92 0.07 -26.26
N LEU A 35 2.75 0.62 -25.37
CA LEU A 35 2.41 1.81 -24.60
C LEU A 35 2.66 3.07 -25.41
N GLU A 36 1.70 3.99 -25.38
CA GLU A 36 1.87 5.33 -25.94
C GLU A 36 2.74 6.18 -25.00
N TYR A 37 3.56 7.05 -25.60
CA TYR A 37 4.37 8.01 -24.87
C TYR A 37 3.52 9.19 -24.41
N ILE A 38 3.42 9.41 -23.09
CA ILE A 38 2.70 10.54 -22.51
C ILE A 38 3.50 11.82 -22.79
N THR A 39 2.99 12.68 -23.67
CA THR A 39 3.60 13.97 -24.04
C THR A 39 3.06 15.13 -23.22
N ASP A 40 1.82 15.03 -22.75
CA ASP A 40 1.12 16.07 -22.00
C ASP A 40 1.46 16.00 -20.49
N PRO A 41 2.05 17.06 -19.92
CA PRO A 41 2.34 17.14 -18.48
C PRO A 41 1.08 17.05 -17.60
N GLU A 42 -0.06 17.60 -18.03
CA GLU A 42 -1.29 17.58 -17.21
C GLU A 42 -1.82 16.15 -17.08
N MET A 43 -1.75 15.37 -18.16
CA MET A 43 -2.11 13.94 -18.14
C MET A 43 -1.20 13.14 -17.19
N LEU A 44 0.10 13.44 -17.20
CA LEU A 44 1.05 12.78 -16.29
C LEU A 44 0.74 13.13 -14.84
N GLU A 45 0.47 14.40 -14.53
CA GLU A 45 0.12 14.84 -13.18
C GLU A 45 -1.17 14.20 -12.69
N MET A 46 -2.20 14.13 -13.54
CA MET A 46 -3.46 13.45 -13.23
C MET A 46 -3.22 11.98 -12.86
N LEU A 47 -2.41 11.24 -13.63
CA LEU A 47 -2.09 9.85 -13.31
C LEU A 47 -1.34 9.73 -11.99
N GLN A 48 -0.34 10.58 -11.75
CA GLN A 48 0.46 10.56 -10.53
C GLN A 48 -0.36 10.88 -9.27
N GLN A 49 -1.27 11.85 -9.35
CA GLN A 49 -2.13 12.23 -8.21
C GLN A 49 -3.08 11.10 -7.80
N ASN A 50 -3.47 10.24 -8.74
CA ASN A 50 -4.38 9.12 -8.49
C ASN A 50 -3.65 7.81 -8.09
N LEU A 51 -2.32 7.76 -8.18
CA LEU A 51 -1.54 6.59 -7.75
C LEU A 51 -1.46 6.56 -6.22
N THR A 52 -2.18 5.63 -5.61
CA THR A 52 -2.07 5.32 -4.18
C THR A 52 -1.28 4.02 -3.97
N GLY A 53 -0.55 3.95 -2.85
CA GLY A 53 0.15 2.73 -2.46
C GLY A 53 -0.81 1.66 -1.91
N GLY A 54 -0.24 0.56 -1.42
CA GLY A 54 -1.03 -0.45 -0.73
C GLY A 54 -1.57 0.06 0.60
N HIS A 55 -2.88 -0.09 0.83
CA HIS A 55 -3.49 0.21 2.12
C HIS A 55 -3.16 -0.91 3.12
N SER A 56 -2.50 -0.58 4.22
CA SER A 56 -2.19 -1.51 5.31
C SER A 56 -2.94 -1.08 6.57
N PHE A 57 -3.91 -1.90 6.99
CA PHE A 57 -4.70 -1.65 8.19
C PHE A 57 -4.60 -2.83 9.15
N SER A 58 -4.24 -2.55 10.40
CA SER A 58 -4.20 -3.52 11.48
C SER A 58 -5.16 -3.07 12.57
N SER A 59 -6.30 -3.75 12.69
CA SER A 59 -7.28 -3.48 13.75
C SER A 59 -7.04 -4.33 15.00
N GLN A 60 -7.45 -3.79 16.14
CA GLN A 60 -7.77 -4.61 17.31
C GLN A 60 -9.25 -5.00 17.25
N ARG A 61 -9.58 -6.27 17.55
CA ARG A 61 -10.95 -6.79 17.44
C ARG A 61 -11.92 -6.18 18.46
N TYR A 62 -11.40 -5.73 19.60
CA TYR A 62 -12.16 -5.09 20.64
C TYR A 62 -11.24 -4.16 21.41
N GLU A 63 -11.63 -2.90 21.48
CA GLU A 63 -10.96 -1.91 22.30
C GLU A 63 -12.04 -0.93 22.78
N GLU A 64 -11.92 -0.47 24.02
CA GLU A 64 -12.81 0.53 24.58
C GLU A 64 -11.98 1.76 24.95
N SER A 65 -12.52 2.94 24.68
CA SER A 65 -11.85 4.18 25.05
C SER A 65 -11.63 4.27 26.57
N THR A 66 -10.53 4.91 26.98
CA THR A 66 -10.22 5.10 28.39
C THR A 66 -11.34 5.88 29.11
N SER A 67 -11.98 6.83 28.42
CA SER A 67 -13.09 7.63 28.95
C SER A 67 -14.33 6.77 29.23
N PHE A 68 -14.67 5.85 28.32
CA PHE A 68 -15.81 4.95 28.51
C PHE A 68 -15.58 4.01 29.70
N LYS A 69 -14.39 3.38 29.80
CA LYS A 69 -14.03 2.50 30.93
C LYS A 69 -14.14 3.18 32.29
N LYS A 70 -13.68 4.43 32.39
CA LYS A 70 -13.78 5.24 33.62
C LYS A 70 -15.24 5.49 34.03
N GLN A 71 -16.11 5.78 33.06
CA GLN A 71 -17.51 6.07 33.31
C GLN A 71 -18.31 4.81 33.70
N THR A 72 -18.00 3.65 33.12
CA THR A 72 -18.79 2.42 33.31
C THR A 72 -18.28 1.51 34.44
N LEU A 73 -16.97 1.36 34.63
CA LEU A 73 -16.40 0.46 35.66
C LEU A 73 -15.98 1.17 36.96
N GLY A 74 -16.02 2.51 36.98
CA GLY A 74 -15.62 3.33 38.12
C GLY A 74 -14.09 3.44 38.28
N GLU A 75 -13.64 4.45 39.03
CA GLU A 75 -12.21 4.80 39.17
C GLU A 75 -11.36 3.68 39.80
N ASN A 76 -11.98 2.72 40.48
CA ASN A 76 -11.30 1.65 41.21
C ASN A 76 -10.83 0.48 40.32
N TYR A 77 -11.34 0.35 39.09
CA TYR A 77 -10.97 -0.75 38.18
C TYR A 77 -9.82 -0.38 37.24
N CYS A 78 -9.51 0.90 37.14
CA CYS A 78 -8.47 1.41 36.27
C CYS A 78 -7.34 1.95 37.15
N ASP A 79 -6.13 1.39 37.09
CA ASP A 79 -4.94 2.04 37.64
C ASP A 79 -4.71 3.37 36.90
N ALA A 80 -5.41 4.41 37.34
CA ALA A 80 -5.57 5.67 36.64
C ALA A 80 -4.25 6.46 36.50
N SER A 81 -3.21 6.06 37.23
CA SER A 81 -1.88 6.68 37.22
C SER A 81 -0.96 6.18 36.10
N ASN A 82 -1.25 5.02 35.47
CA ASN A 82 -0.30 4.38 34.54
C ASN A 82 -0.88 4.05 33.14
N GLN A 83 -2.12 4.42 32.86
CA GLN A 83 -2.75 4.17 31.56
C GLN A 83 -2.69 5.42 30.66
N LYS A 84 -2.16 5.24 29.42
CA LYS A 84 -2.23 6.27 28.38
C LYS A 84 -3.68 6.49 27.95
N GLN A 85 -4.03 7.74 27.64
CA GLN A 85 -5.35 8.10 27.11
C GLN A 85 -5.54 7.50 25.71
N GLN A 86 -6.53 6.63 25.56
CA GLN A 86 -6.87 5.96 24.30
C GLN A 86 -8.19 6.50 23.74
N HIS A 87 -8.19 6.78 22.44
CA HIS A 87 -9.35 7.20 21.67
C HIS A 87 -9.65 6.20 20.58
N LEU A 88 -10.93 5.92 20.35
CA LEU A 88 -11.38 5.13 19.22
C LEU A 88 -11.54 6.07 18.01
N LEU A 89 -10.89 5.71 16.90
CA LEU A 89 -11.01 6.43 15.64
C LEU A 89 -12.04 5.72 14.76
N TYR A 90 -13.10 6.43 14.38
CA TYR A 90 -14.03 5.97 13.34
C TYR A 90 -13.62 6.63 12.02
N ILE A 91 -13.18 5.83 11.05
CA ILE A 91 -12.85 6.30 9.70
C ILE A 91 -13.96 5.82 8.78
N ASP A 92 -14.72 6.77 8.23
CA ASP A 92 -15.65 6.50 7.14
C ASP A 92 -14.89 6.61 5.82
N ALA A 93 -14.59 5.45 5.22
CA ALA A 93 -13.82 5.30 4.00
C ALA A 93 -14.71 4.99 2.78
N ASN A 94 -15.96 5.45 2.76
CA ASN A 94 -16.89 5.17 1.67
C ASN A 94 -16.61 5.91 0.35
N ASN A 95 -15.60 6.79 0.33
CA ASN A 95 -15.22 7.61 -0.84
C ASN A 95 -13.71 7.48 -1.19
N LEU A 96 -13.12 6.32 -0.90
CA LEU A 96 -11.74 5.98 -1.28
C LEU A 96 -11.66 5.43 -2.71
#